data_AF-A0A6L6PY93-F1
#
_entry.id   AF-A0A6L6PY93-F1
#
_cell.length_a   1.000
_cell.length_b   1.000
_cell.length_c   1.000
_cell.angle_alpha   90.00
_cell.angle_beta   90.00
_cell.angle_gamma   90.00
#
_symmetry.space_group_name_H-M   'P 1'
#
loop_
_entity.id
_entity.type
_entity.pdbx_description
1 polymer ?
#
loop_
_entity_poly.entity_id
_entity_poly.type
_entity_poly.pdbx_seq_one_letter_code
_entity_poly.pdbx_strand_id
1 'polypeptide(L)'
;MSIIERAASRLENKQPAAAPDAPAQQAPLEGKTVAQPVDQPAVQPAAELAAAPAVAETPVTPVTAQEPAAPAVAPEAAAAPAEKPVRRNTKRVELDLKRMQEIGLVTAAGGRTMLVEDFRIIKRPLIKRALAQRDPGENPGNLIMVTSSLPGEGKTFCSINLAMSIAMELDHTVLLVDADVARPSVLRTLGLPAQRGLMDLLLDDKLDMQEVMLRTNVDTFTILPAGTNSSRATELLASQTMTNLVHEIANRYPDRIVIFDSPPLLLTSEAHVLAGHMGQIVVVVEAERTTQHAVKESLRQLEGLPNVNLIYNKTREFPGTETYDYHYG
;
A
#
# COMPACT_ATOMS: atom_id res chain seq x y z
N MET A 1 33.62 46.44 -1.83
CA MET A 1 32.21 46.44 -1.38
C MET A 1 31.55 45.18 -1.88
N SER A 2 30.91 44.44 -0.96
CA SER A 2 30.49 43.05 -1.11
C SER A 2 29.10 42.94 -1.73
N ILE A 3 28.85 41.84 -2.44
CA ILE A 3 27.60 41.49 -3.16
C ILE A 3 26.36 41.51 -2.23
N ILE A 4 26.57 41.48 -0.92
CA ILE A 4 25.53 41.53 0.13
C ILE A 4 24.87 42.92 0.25
N GLU A 5 25.54 44.02 -0.12
CA GLU A 5 24.96 45.37 -0.07
C GLU A 5 23.98 45.67 -1.23
N ARG A 6 24.03 44.89 -2.33
CA ARG A 6 23.13 45.11 -3.50
C ARG A 6 21.75 44.47 -3.36
N ALA A 7 21.51 43.67 -2.32
CA ALA A 7 20.21 43.04 -2.08
C ALA A 7 19.28 43.87 -1.17
N ALA A 8 19.82 44.80 -0.38
CA ALA A 8 19.02 45.61 0.55
C ALA A 8 18.32 46.81 -0.12
N SER A 9 18.78 47.28 -1.28
CA SER A 9 18.22 48.48 -1.94
C SER A 9 17.01 48.21 -2.85
N ARG A 10 16.49 46.98 -2.90
CA ARG A 10 15.35 46.62 -3.76
C ARG A 10 14.01 46.47 -3.04
N LEU A 11 13.96 46.73 -1.73
CA LEU A 11 12.73 46.61 -0.93
C LEU A 11 12.13 47.95 -0.48
N GLU A 12 12.75 49.10 -0.76
CA GLU A 12 12.26 50.41 -0.28
C GLU A 12 11.44 51.23 -1.30
N ASN A 13 11.24 50.76 -2.53
CA ASN A 13 10.43 51.50 -3.51
C ASN A 13 9.20 50.70 -3.97
N LYS A 14 8.14 50.76 -3.18
CA LYS A 14 6.79 50.46 -3.66
C LYS A 14 5.76 51.34 -2.97
N GLN A 15 5.28 52.37 -3.67
CA GLN A 15 3.94 52.95 -3.51
C GLN A 15 3.57 53.83 -4.74
N PRO A 16 2.27 54.14 -4.96
CA PRO A 16 1.54 53.67 -6.15
C PRO A 16 0.85 54.80 -6.95
N ALA A 17 0.49 54.53 -8.21
CA ALA A 17 -0.54 55.28 -8.98
C ALA A 17 -0.72 54.61 -10.36
N ALA A 18 -1.84 54.66 -11.10
CA ALA A 18 -3.27 54.90 -10.88
C ALA A 18 -3.95 54.85 -12.28
N ALA A 19 -5.30 54.84 -12.29
CA ALA A 19 -6.23 55.41 -13.30
C ALA A 19 -7.00 54.42 -14.23
N PRO A 20 -8.19 54.79 -14.79
CA PRO A 20 -9.31 55.57 -14.20
C PRO A 20 -10.76 55.15 -14.66
N ASP A 21 -11.75 55.87 -14.09
CA ASP A 21 -13.08 56.32 -14.61
C ASP A 21 -14.27 55.36 -14.91
N ALA A 22 -15.34 55.47 -14.10
CA ALA A 22 -16.60 56.17 -14.45
C ALA A 22 -17.62 56.18 -13.26
N PRO A 23 -18.47 57.23 -13.07
CA PRO A 23 -19.28 57.43 -11.86
C PRO A 23 -20.82 57.48 -12.08
N ALA A 24 -21.55 57.73 -10.95
CA ALA A 24 -22.92 58.29 -10.80
C ALA A 24 -24.09 57.26 -10.75
N GLN A 25 -25.15 57.37 -9.93
CA GLN A 25 -25.56 58.15 -8.74
C GLN A 25 -26.99 57.66 -8.36
N GLN A 26 -27.46 57.97 -7.13
CA GLN A 26 -28.85 58.05 -6.65
C GLN A 26 -29.48 56.89 -5.82
N ALA A 27 -30.11 57.34 -4.73
CA ALA A 27 -30.93 56.65 -3.72
C ALA A 27 -32.45 56.88 -4.02
N PRO A 28 -33.40 56.73 -3.07
CA PRO A 28 -33.96 55.51 -2.47
C PRO A 28 -35.52 55.43 -2.57
N LEU A 29 -36.09 54.36 -2.00
CA LEU A 29 -37.43 54.19 -1.35
C LEU A 29 -38.52 53.31 -2.01
N GLU A 30 -39.10 52.51 -1.10
CA GLU A 30 -40.47 51.98 -0.99
C GLU A 30 -40.87 50.64 -1.66
N GLY A 31 -41.27 49.68 -0.81
CA GLY A 31 -42.59 49.06 -1.00
C GLY A 31 -42.76 47.54 -0.77
N LYS A 32 -42.89 47.16 0.51
CA LYS A 32 -43.84 46.14 1.05
C LYS A 32 -43.58 44.62 0.90
N THR A 33 -43.18 44.05 2.03
CA THR A 33 -43.89 43.06 2.89
C THR A 33 -44.40 41.73 2.32
N VAL A 34 -43.98 40.63 2.98
CA VAL A 34 -44.76 39.57 3.70
C VAL A 34 -43.81 38.35 3.81
N ALA A 35 -43.12 38.11 4.95
CA ALA A 35 -43.56 37.34 6.15
C ALA A 35 -44.11 35.94 5.80
N GLN A 36 -43.79 34.80 6.42
CA GLN A 36 -42.91 34.35 7.50
C GLN A 36 -42.92 32.79 7.42
N PRO A 37 -42.14 32.05 8.23
CA PRO A 37 -41.78 30.64 8.01
C PRO A 37 -42.81 29.66 8.59
N VAL A 38 -42.71 28.37 8.22
CA VAL A 38 -43.38 27.29 8.95
C VAL A 38 -42.35 26.36 9.57
N ASP A 39 -42.45 26.34 10.89
CA ASP A 39 -41.66 25.65 11.89
C ASP A 39 -42.04 24.15 11.99
N GLN A 40 -41.16 23.39 12.63
CA GLN A 40 -41.44 22.03 13.10
C GLN A 40 -42.65 22.01 14.07
N PRO A 41 -43.15 20.81 14.41
CA PRO A 41 -43.21 20.53 15.84
C PRO A 41 -42.82 19.10 16.21
N ALA A 42 -42.09 19.01 17.32
CA ALA A 42 -42.01 17.84 18.19
C ALA A 42 -42.77 18.16 19.49
N VAL A 43 -43.65 17.26 19.95
CA VAL A 43 -44.02 17.11 21.38
C VAL A 43 -44.47 15.66 21.65
N GLN A 44 -43.88 15.03 22.68
CA GLN A 44 -44.26 13.75 23.34
C GLN A 44 -45.29 14.04 24.49
N PRO A 45 -45.50 13.26 25.59
CA PRO A 45 -45.34 11.83 25.94
C PRO A 45 -46.58 11.25 26.72
N ALA A 46 -46.39 10.08 27.37
CA ALA A 46 -47.15 9.41 28.47
C ALA A 46 -48.01 8.19 28.05
N ALA A 47 -48.06 7.04 28.73
CA ALA A 47 -47.69 6.69 30.11
C ALA A 47 -47.38 5.18 30.30
N GLU A 48 -46.70 4.90 31.41
CA GLU A 48 -46.37 3.63 32.11
C GLU A 48 -47.54 2.65 32.40
N LEU A 49 -47.27 1.33 32.44
CA LEU A 49 -47.15 0.48 33.66
C LEU A 49 -47.33 -1.03 33.39
N ALA A 50 -46.46 -1.80 34.05
CA ALA A 50 -46.70 -3.09 34.73
C ALA A 50 -46.76 -4.44 33.96
N ALA A 51 -45.73 -5.23 34.27
CA ALA A 51 -45.79 -6.57 34.89
C ALA A 51 -46.25 -7.79 34.05
N ALA A 52 -45.28 -8.70 33.84
CA ALA A 52 -45.53 -10.15 33.80
C ALA A 52 -46.08 -10.64 35.16
N PRO A 53 -46.80 -11.77 35.19
CA PRO A 53 -46.12 -12.96 35.72
C PRO A 53 -46.49 -14.29 35.03
N ALA A 54 -45.58 -15.25 35.24
CA ALA A 54 -45.71 -16.67 34.97
C ALA A 54 -46.54 -17.40 36.04
N VAL A 55 -47.30 -18.43 35.65
CA VAL A 55 -47.79 -19.57 36.46
C VAL A 55 -48.17 -20.66 35.43
N ALA A 56 -47.89 -21.97 35.53
CA ALA A 56 -47.60 -22.82 36.66
C ALA A 56 -46.80 -24.06 36.20
N GLU A 57 -45.70 -24.33 36.89
CA GLU A 57 -45.24 -25.71 37.15
C GLU A 57 -46.06 -26.28 38.32
N THR A 58 -46.32 -27.58 38.29
CA THR A 58 -46.79 -28.39 39.43
C THR A 58 -46.16 -29.79 39.29
N PRO A 59 -45.97 -30.54 40.39
CA PRO A 59 -44.90 -30.33 41.35
C PRO A 59 -44.00 -31.58 41.50
N VAL A 60 -42.78 -31.38 42.00
CA VAL A 60 -41.91 -32.45 42.49
C VAL A 60 -42.23 -32.72 43.96
N THR A 61 -42.38 -33.99 44.33
CA THR A 61 -42.18 -34.46 45.72
C THR A 61 -40.90 -35.30 45.81
N PRO A 62 -40.20 -35.26 46.95
CA PRO A 62 -38.78 -35.60 47.05
C PRO A 62 -38.56 -37.02 47.61
N VAL A 63 -37.44 -37.64 47.23
CA VAL A 63 -36.81 -38.68 48.07
C VAL A 63 -35.31 -38.41 48.15
N THR A 64 -34.85 -38.44 49.38
CA THR A 64 -33.58 -38.01 49.93
C THR A 64 -32.46 -39.03 49.70
N ALA A 65 -31.27 -38.50 49.39
CA ALA A 65 -29.90 -38.94 49.69
C ALA A 65 -29.48 -40.41 49.57
N GLN A 66 -28.44 -40.64 48.75
CA GLN A 66 -27.25 -41.39 49.15
C GLN A 66 -26.06 -41.09 48.22
N GLU A 67 -25.07 -40.35 48.72
CA GLU A 67 -23.64 -40.62 48.43
C GLU A 67 -23.19 -41.77 49.36
N PRO A 68 -22.15 -42.58 49.05
CA PRO A 68 -20.93 -42.18 48.33
C PRO A 68 -20.37 -43.22 47.34
N ALA A 69 -19.34 -42.79 46.60
CA ALA A 69 -18.07 -43.50 46.31
C ALA A 69 -17.63 -43.34 44.85
N ALA A 70 -16.55 -42.55 44.66
CA ALA A 70 -15.73 -42.58 43.46
C ALA A 70 -15.17 -44.00 43.23
N PRO A 71 -14.93 -44.40 41.96
CA PRO A 71 -13.54 -44.38 41.54
C PRO A 71 -13.28 -44.00 40.06
N ALA A 72 -12.06 -43.51 39.87
CA ALA A 72 -11.16 -43.72 38.73
C ALA A 72 -11.50 -43.13 37.35
N VAL A 73 -10.82 -42.02 37.07
CA VAL A 73 -10.55 -41.43 35.75
C VAL A 73 -9.53 -42.30 35.00
N ALA A 74 -9.83 -42.66 33.74
CA ALA A 74 -8.88 -43.08 32.68
C ALA A 74 -9.61 -43.01 31.31
N PRO A 75 -8.91 -42.83 30.17
CA PRO A 75 -8.90 -41.56 29.44
C PRO A 75 -9.72 -41.55 28.15
N GLU A 76 -10.09 -40.34 27.79
CA GLU A 76 -10.69 -39.87 26.54
C GLU A 76 -9.94 -40.43 25.32
N ALA A 77 -10.67 -41.18 24.50
CA ALA A 77 -10.17 -41.79 23.28
C ALA A 77 -9.75 -40.72 22.28
N ALA A 78 -8.49 -40.81 21.87
CA ALA A 78 -7.77 -39.90 21.01
C ALA A 78 -8.56 -39.46 19.77
N ALA A 79 -8.66 -38.14 19.62
CA ALA A 79 -9.04 -37.49 18.37
C ALA A 79 -8.14 -37.99 17.24
N ALA A 80 -8.76 -38.37 16.12
CA ALA A 80 -8.09 -38.73 14.88
C ALA A 80 -7.11 -37.62 14.47
N PRO A 81 -5.90 -37.96 13.98
CA PRO A 81 -4.93 -36.95 13.59
C PRO A 81 -5.48 -36.15 12.41
N ALA A 82 -5.57 -34.83 12.61
CA ALA A 82 -5.87 -33.87 11.56
C ALA A 82 -5.00 -34.16 10.34
N GLU A 83 -5.64 -34.38 9.19
CA GLU A 83 -4.96 -34.54 7.91
C GLU A 83 -4.04 -33.34 7.66
N LYS A 84 -2.75 -33.62 7.50
CA LYS A 84 -1.76 -32.61 7.12
C LYS A 84 -2.24 -31.96 5.81
N PRO A 85 -2.23 -30.61 5.68
CA PRO A 85 -2.68 -29.98 4.45
C PRO A 85 -1.82 -30.49 3.30
N VAL A 86 -2.48 -31.03 2.27
CA VAL A 86 -1.87 -31.43 1.01
C VAL A 86 -1.02 -30.25 0.53
N ARG A 87 0.30 -30.45 0.46
CA ARG A 87 1.25 -29.42 0.00
C ARG A 87 0.96 -29.13 -1.47
N ARG A 88 0.11 -28.14 -1.74
CA ARG A 88 -0.08 -27.60 -3.10
C ARG A 88 1.27 -27.07 -3.58
N ASN A 89 1.66 -27.47 -4.78
CA ASN A 89 3.03 -27.40 -5.27
C ASN A 89 3.40 -25.96 -5.66
N THR A 90 4.07 -25.22 -4.78
CA THR A 90 4.58 -23.88 -5.13
C THR A 90 5.73 -24.00 -6.12
N LYS A 91 5.65 -23.27 -7.24
CA LYS A 91 6.70 -23.26 -8.26
C LYS A 91 8.00 -22.65 -7.69
N ARG A 92 9.13 -23.26 -8.02
CA ARG A 92 10.47 -22.72 -7.72
C ARG A 92 11.14 -22.23 -8.99
N VAL A 93 11.82 -21.09 -8.89
CA VAL A 93 12.66 -20.50 -9.95
C VAL A 93 14.02 -20.15 -9.37
N GLU A 94 15.03 -20.18 -10.22
CA GLU A 94 16.40 -19.82 -9.83
C GLU A 94 16.74 -18.44 -10.39
N LEU A 95 17.11 -17.51 -9.51
CA LEU A 95 17.60 -16.20 -9.91
C LEU A 95 19.09 -16.26 -10.17
N ASP A 96 19.51 -15.73 -11.31
CA ASP A 96 20.92 -15.49 -11.63
C ASP A 96 21.43 -14.27 -10.86
N LEU A 97 21.87 -14.51 -9.62
CA LEU A 97 22.36 -13.46 -8.72
C LEU A 97 23.57 -12.71 -9.28
N LYS A 98 24.38 -13.37 -10.13
CA LYS A 98 25.54 -12.74 -10.76
C LYS A 98 25.08 -11.74 -11.81
N ARG A 99 24.20 -12.15 -12.72
CA ARG A 99 23.59 -11.25 -13.70
C ARG A 99 22.85 -10.09 -13.04
N MET A 100 22.10 -10.37 -11.97
CA MET A 100 21.41 -9.33 -11.20
C MET A 100 22.40 -8.27 -10.70
N GLN A 101 23.54 -8.68 -10.16
CA GLN A 101 24.60 -7.77 -9.74
C GLN A 101 25.19 -6.97 -10.92
N GLU A 102 25.43 -7.60 -12.06
CA GLU A 102 25.97 -6.95 -13.27
C GLU A 102 25.05 -5.85 -13.81
N ILE A 103 23.73 -5.99 -13.65
CA ILE A 103 22.74 -4.96 -14.02
C ILE A 103 22.42 -3.98 -12.88
N GLY A 104 23.19 -4.03 -11.79
CA GLY A 104 23.09 -3.10 -10.66
C GLY A 104 21.97 -3.40 -9.67
N LEU A 105 21.47 -4.64 -9.60
CA LEU A 105 20.51 -5.05 -8.56
C LEU A 105 21.23 -5.46 -7.27
N VAL A 106 20.58 -5.17 -6.15
CA VAL A 106 21.00 -5.54 -4.80
C VAL A 106 20.90 -7.06 -4.65
N THR A 107 22.01 -7.70 -4.28
CA THR A 107 22.09 -9.14 -4.00
C THR A 107 22.90 -9.39 -2.74
N ALA A 108 22.64 -10.51 -2.05
CA ALA A 108 23.35 -10.82 -0.80
C ALA A 108 24.86 -11.06 -1.04
N ALA A 109 25.24 -11.47 -2.25
CA ALA A 109 26.61 -11.70 -2.66
C ALA A 109 27.38 -10.41 -3.03
N GLY A 110 26.68 -9.30 -3.30
CA GLY A 110 27.24 -8.10 -3.90
C GLY A 110 28.11 -7.21 -3.00
N GLY A 111 28.28 -7.56 -1.72
CA GLY A 111 29.04 -6.76 -0.75
C GLY A 111 28.35 -5.44 -0.36
N ARG A 112 29.08 -4.56 0.33
CA ARG A 112 28.61 -3.22 0.71
C ARG A 112 28.83 -2.26 -0.46
N THR A 113 27.77 -1.91 -1.17
CA THR A 113 27.76 -0.85 -2.19
C THR A 113 26.93 0.33 -1.69
N MET A 114 27.17 1.54 -2.23
CA MET A 114 26.35 2.72 -1.88
C MET A 114 24.86 2.46 -2.14
N LEU A 115 24.54 1.77 -3.25
CA LEU A 115 23.17 1.38 -3.57
C LEU A 115 22.53 0.50 -2.48
N VAL A 116 23.29 -0.42 -1.88
CA VAL A 116 22.79 -1.24 -0.75
C VAL A 116 22.46 -0.37 0.45
N GLU A 117 23.30 0.62 0.78
CA GLU A 117 23.04 1.55 1.88
C GLU A 117 21.86 2.49 1.59
N ASP A 118 21.72 2.97 0.35
CA ASP A 118 20.57 3.77 -0.08
C ASP A 118 19.26 3.02 0.11
N PHE A 119 19.18 1.77 -0.37
CA PHE A 119 17.99 0.94 -0.18
C PHE A 119 17.78 0.53 1.28
N ARG A 120 18.83 0.53 2.12
CA ARG A 120 18.67 0.37 3.58
C ARG A 120 18.01 1.60 4.19
N ILE A 121 18.44 2.80 3.82
CA ILE A 121 17.82 4.05 4.29
C ILE A 121 16.36 4.11 3.82
N ILE A 122 16.10 3.78 2.56
CA ILE A 122 14.74 3.79 1.98
C ILE A 122 13.82 2.79 2.68
N LYS A 123 14.26 1.55 2.94
CA LYS A 123 13.36 0.51 3.49
C LYS A 123 12.99 0.73 4.95
N ARG A 124 13.84 1.34 5.78
CA ARG A 124 13.63 1.47 7.23
C ARG A 124 12.30 2.16 7.60
N PRO A 125 11.96 3.35 7.06
CA PRO A 125 10.67 3.98 7.34
C PRO A 125 9.49 3.17 6.78
N LEU A 126 9.66 2.46 5.65
CA LEU A 126 8.62 1.64 5.05
C LEU A 126 8.28 0.41 5.90
N ILE A 127 9.30 -0.29 6.41
CA ILE A 127 9.13 -1.42 7.34
C ILE A 127 8.48 -0.93 8.64
N LYS A 128 8.99 0.18 9.21
CA LYS A 128 8.44 0.74 10.45
C LYS A 128 6.94 1.01 10.35
N ARG A 129 6.49 1.58 9.23
CA ARG A 129 5.06 1.82 8.96
C ARG A 129 4.29 0.54 8.67
N ALA A 130 4.89 -0.41 7.96
CA ALA A 130 4.28 -1.71 7.68
C ALA A 130 3.92 -2.48 8.96
N LEU A 131 4.71 -2.31 10.02
CA LEU A 131 4.52 -2.95 11.32
C LEU A 131 3.74 -2.07 12.33
N ALA A 132 3.41 -0.83 11.97
CA ALA A 132 2.69 0.06 12.87
C ALA A 132 1.25 -0.41 13.08
N GLN A 133 0.66 -0.08 14.23
CA GLN A 133 -0.76 -0.28 14.44
C GLN A 133 -1.55 0.54 13.42
N ARG A 134 -2.53 -0.12 12.80
CA ARG A 134 -3.40 0.43 11.76
C ARG A 134 -4.65 1.03 12.41
N ASP A 135 -5.06 2.21 11.95
CA ASP A 135 -6.34 2.78 12.35
C ASP A 135 -7.53 2.03 11.67
N PRO A 136 -8.68 1.90 12.34
CA PRO A 136 -9.85 1.26 11.73
C PRO A 136 -10.23 1.93 10.40
N GLY A 137 -10.28 1.14 9.32
CA GLY A 137 -10.63 1.61 7.97
C GLY A 137 -9.46 1.94 7.04
N GLU A 138 -8.23 1.96 7.53
CA GLU A 138 -7.06 2.48 6.81
C GLU A 138 -6.28 1.38 6.07
N ASN A 139 -5.89 1.40 4.81
CA ASN A 139 -5.31 0.19 4.17
C ASN A 139 -4.10 -0.45 4.91
N PRO A 140 -3.90 -1.78 4.83
CA PRO A 140 -2.77 -2.45 5.48
C PRO A 140 -1.42 -1.83 5.10
N GLY A 141 -0.64 -1.40 6.09
CA GLY A 141 0.64 -0.72 5.88
C GLY A 141 1.70 -1.61 5.22
N ASN A 142 1.58 -2.93 5.30
CA ASN A 142 2.51 -3.86 4.65
C ASN A 142 2.28 -4.00 3.13
N LEU A 143 1.28 -3.33 2.57
CA LEU A 143 1.05 -3.19 1.14
C LEU A 143 1.69 -1.90 0.61
N ILE A 144 2.77 -2.06 -0.13
CA ILE A 144 3.59 -0.97 -0.65
C ILE A 144 3.49 -0.97 -2.17
N MET A 145 3.02 0.12 -2.75
CA MET A 145 3.07 0.31 -4.20
C MET A 145 4.28 1.14 -4.59
N VAL A 146 4.98 0.70 -5.62
CA VAL A 146 6.05 1.45 -6.28
C VAL A 146 5.54 1.85 -7.66
N THR A 147 5.59 3.15 -7.95
CA THR A 147 5.09 3.73 -9.20
C THR A 147 6.02 4.83 -9.66
N SER A 148 5.67 5.50 -10.76
CA SER A 148 6.40 6.64 -11.30
C SER A 148 5.44 7.60 -12.00
N SER A 149 5.90 8.80 -12.31
CA SER A 149 5.13 9.77 -13.10
C SER A 149 5.01 9.33 -14.56
N LEU A 150 6.11 8.88 -15.15
CA LEU A 150 6.29 8.58 -16.56
C LEU A 150 6.98 7.21 -16.76
N PRO A 151 6.86 6.60 -17.95
CA PRO A 151 7.59 5.37 -18.28
C PRO A 151 9.10 5.58 -18.24
N GLY A 152 9.82 4.55 -17.80
CA GLY A 152 11.28 4.49 -17.89
C GLY A 152 12.02 5.11 -16.71
N GLU A 153 11.34 5.66 -15.70
CA GLU A 153 11.98 6.29 -14.53
C GLU A 153 12.68 5.30 -13.59
N GLY A 154 12.51 4.00 -13.81
CA GLY A 154 13.18 2.93 -13.05
C GLY A 154 12.35 2.35 -11.91
N LYS A 155 11.02 2.52 -11.94
CA LYS A 155 10.08 1.91 -10.97
C LYS A 155 10.39 0.44 -10.66
N THR A 156 10.50 -0.40 -11.69
CA THR A 156 10.74 -1.84 -11.56
C THR A 156 12.12 -2.16 -10.97
N PHE A 157 13.14 -1.37 -11.32
CA PHE A 157 14.47 -1.48 -10.72
C PHE A 157 14.40 -1.17 -9.22
N CYS A 158 13.72 -0.08 -8.84
CA CYS A 158 13.49 0.27 -7.44
C CYS A 158 12.65 -0.77 -6.70
N SER A 159 11.60 -1.32 -7.32
CA SER A 159 10.74 -2.37 -6.76
C SER A 159 11.54 -3.63 -6.43
N ILE A 160 12.37 -4.11 -7.37
CA ILE A 160 13.19 -5.31 -7.18
C ILE A 160 14.26 -5.06 -6.11
N ASN A 161 14.95 -3.91 -6.14
CA ASN A 161 15.98 -3.61 -5.15
C ASN A 161 15.43 -3.39 -3.75
N LEU A 162 14.26 -2.75 -3.64
CA LEU A 162 13.55 -2.64 -2.37
C LEU A 162 13.16 -4.02 -1.85
N ALA A 163 12.62 -4.89 -2.71
CA ALA A 163 12.29 -6.27 -2.34
C ALA A 163 13.52 -7.04 -1.86
N MET A 164 14.60 -7.05 -2.64
CA MET A 164 15.85 -7.71 -2.27
C MET A 164 16.44 -7.16 -0.97
N SER A 165 16.36 -5.84 -0.75
CA SER A 165 16.83 -5.25 0.49
C SER A 165 15.97 -5.68 1.70
N ILE A 166 14.65 -5.78 1.56
CA ILE A 166 13.77 -6.30 2.62
C ILE A 166 14.00 -7.79 2.85
N ALA A 167 14.21 -8.58 1.79
CA ALA A 167 14.49 -10.02 1.90
C ALA A 167 15.77 -10.32 2.71
N MET A 168 16.70 -9.37 2.81
CA MET A 168 17.90 -9.49 3.64
C MET A 168 17.68 -9.19 5.13
N GLU A 169 16.50 -8.69 5.52
CA GLU A 169 16.16 -8.56 6.94
C GLU A 169 15.88 -9.94 7.55
N LEU A 170 16.17 -10.09 8.85
CA LEU A 170 16.05 -11.38 9.54
C LEU A 170 14.61 -11.80 9.77
N ASP A 171 13.73 -10.82 10.05
CA ASP A 171 12.37 -11.07 10.57
C ASP A 171 11.27 -10.82 9.53
N HIS A 172 11.64 -10.63 8.26
CA HIS A 172 10.69 -10.26 7.22
C HIS A 172 10.82 -11.11 5.96
N THR A 173 9.67 -11.49 5.43
CA THR A 173 9.54 -12.05 4.09
C THR A 173 8.96 -11.00 3.14
N VAL A 174 9.27 -11.13 1.86
CA VAL A 174 8.79 -10.18 0.85
C VAL A 174 8.17 -10.89 -0.35
N LEU A 175 7.01 -10.37 -0.76
CA LEU A 175 6.33 -10.73 -1.99
C LEU A 175 6.41 -9.55 -2.97
N LEU A 176 7.07 -9.73 -4.11
CA LEU A 176 7.02 -8.77 -5.21
C LEU A 176 5.93 -9.16 -6.20
N VAL A 177 4.93 -8.31 -6.35
CA VAL A 177 3.83 -8.44 -7.30
C VAL A 177 4.09 -7.55 -8.50
N ASP A 178 4.14 -8.12 -9.70
CA ASP A 178 4.18 -7.35 -10.95
C ASP A 178 2.72 -6.96 -11.31
N ALA A 179 2.34 -5.72 -10.98
CA ALA A 179 1.02 -5.16 -11.23
C ALA A 179 0.98 -4.22 -12.44
N ASP A 180 2.10 -4.04 -13.15
CA ASP A 180 2.17 -3.38 -14.46
C ASP A 180 1.72 -4.36 -15.54
N VAL A 181 0.43 -4.66 -15.55
CA VAL A 181 -0.17 -5.66 -16.46
C VAL A 181 -0.13 -5.22 -17.93
N ALA A 182 -0.03 -3.92 -18.18
CA ALA A 182 0.13 -3.35 -19.51
C ALA A 182 1.53 -3.63 -20.08
N ARG A 183 2.59 -3.51 -19.28
CA ARG A 183 3.97 -3.79 -19.70
C ARG A 183 4.77 -4.51 -18.60
N PRO A 184 4.42 -5.77 -18.25
CA PRO A 184 5.01 -6.49 -17.12
C PRO A 184 6.51 -6.58 -17.28
N SER A 185 7.32 -6.21 -16.31
CA SER A 185 8.76 -6.10 -16.51
C SER A 185 9.63 -6.75 -15.44
N VAL A 186 9.03 -7.23 -14.35
CA VAL A 186 9.76 -7.88 -13.25
C VAL A 186 10.46 -9.15 -13.75
N LEU A 187 9.71 -10.09 -14.34
CA LEU A 187 10.29 -11.36 -14.80
C LEU A 187 11.35 -11.15 -15.90
N ARG A 188 11.11 -10.22 -16.84
CA ARG A 188 12.11 -9.88 -17.88
C ARG A 188 13.39 -9.33 -17.29
N THR A 189 13.29 -8.46 -16.28
CA THR A 189 14.44 -7.88 -15.58
C THR A 189 15.24 -8.97 -14.86
N LEU A 190 14.55 -9.95 -14.28
CA LEU A 190 15.15 -11.10 -13.58
C LEU A 190 15.60 -12.24 -14.52
N GLY A 191 15.42 -12.11 -15.83
CA GLY A 191 15.78 -13.16 -16.80
C GLY A 191 14.89 -14.40 -16.77
N LEU A 192 13.68 -14.29 -16.22
CA LEU A 192 12.71 -15.38 -16.09
C LEU A 192 11.69 -15.37 -17.25
N PRO A 193 11.20 -16.54 -17.69
CA PRO A 193 10.16 -16.62 -18.72
C PRO A 193 8.82 -16.11 -18.19
N ALA A 194 7.93 -15.67 -19.08
CA ALA A 194 6.57 -15.30 -18.71
C ALA A 194 5.83 -16.48 -18.05
N GLN A 195 5.01 -16.19 -17.04
CA GLN A 195 4.27 -17.16 -16.24
C GLN A 195 2.87 -16.62 -15.95
N ARG A 196 1.94 -17.53 -15.60
CA ARG A 196 0.65 -17.14 -15.01
C ARG A 196 0.86 -16.36 -13.71
N GLY A 197 -0.06 -15.46 -13.38
CA GLY A 197 0.13 -14.51 -12.30
C GLY A 197 -1.15 -13.83 -11.84
N LEU A 198 -1.01 -12.58 -11.40
CA LEU A 198 -2.07 -11.74 -10.82
C LEU A 198 -3.34 -11.74 -11.70
N MET A 199 -3.23 -11.46 -12.99
CA MET A 199 -4.38 -11.39 -13.88
C MET A 199 -5.09 -12.73 -14.05
N ASP A 200 -4.35 -13.83 -14.04
CA ASP A 200 -4.94 -15.17 -14.12
C ASP A 200 -5.73 -15.50 -12.84
N LEU A 201 -5.27 -15.04 -11.67
CA LEU A 201 -6.01 -15.18 -10.40
C LEU A 201 -7.31 -14.38 -10.39
N LEU A 202 -7.30 -13.19 -10.99
CA LEU A 202 -8.50 -12.33 -11.06
C LEU A 202 -9.53 -12.83 -12.09
N LEU A 203 -9.11 -13.69 -13.02
CA LEU A 203 -9.97 -14.25 -14.08
C LEU A 203 -10.50 -15.65 -13.77
N ASP A 204 -9.76 -16.44 -12.98
CA ASP A 204 -10.07 -17.84 -12.71
C ASP A 204 -10.20 -18.09 -11.20
N ASP A 205 -11.44 -18.07 -10.70
CA ASP A 205 -11.76 -18.27 -9.27
C ASP A 205 -11.30 -19.63 -8.72
N LYS A 206 -10.93 -20.58 -9.59
CA LYS A 206 -10.44 -21.91 -9.18
C LYS A 206 -8.92 -21.96 -9.03
N LEU A 207 -8.20 -20.93 -9.50
CA LEU A 207 -6.75 -20.88 -9.46
C LEU A 207 -6.28 -20.47 -8.07
N ASP A 208 -5.52 -21.34 -7.39
CA ASP A 208 -4.93 -21.01 -6.10
C ASP A 208 -3.72 -20.08 -6.29
N MET A 209 -3.64 -19.02 -5.49
CA MET A 209 -2.48 -18.14 -5.41
C MET A 209 -1.17 -18.90 -5.23
N GLN A 210 -1.15 -19.99 -4.45
CA GLN A 210 0.07 -20.78 -4.23
C GLN A 210 0.64 -21.40 -5.53
N GLU A 211 -0.17 -21.61 -6.56
CA GLU A 211 0.23 -22.24 -7.82
C GLU A 211 0.90 -21.26 -8.79
N VAL A 212 0.64 -19.96 -8.63
CA VAL A 212 1.21 -18.90 -9.46
C VAL A 212 2.36 -18.14 -8.78
N MET A 213 2.48 -18.24 -7.45
CA MET A 213 3.64 -17.71 -6.74
C MET A 213 4.92 -18.47 -7.12
N LEU A 214 5.97 -17.71 -7.40
CA LEU A 214 7.30 -18.21 -7.74
C LEU A 214 8.24 -18.00 -6.54
N ARG A 215 8.58 -19.08 -5.83
CA ARG A 215 9.63 -19.05 -4.83
C ARG A 215 11.00 -19.00 -5.50
N THR A 216 11.87 -18.15 -5.00
CA THR A 216 13.21 -17.98 -5.57
C THR A 216 14.25 -18.81 -4.81
N ASN A 217 15.51 -18.76 -5.24
CA ASN A 217 16.67 -19.24 -4.49
C ASN A 217 17.10 -18.28 -3.35
N VAL A 218 16.35 -17.21 -3.10
CA VAL A 218 16.42 -16.38 -1.90
C VAL A 218 15.20 -16.71 -1.05
N ASP A 219 15.41 -17.38 0.10
CA ASP A 219 14.34 -18.04 0.86
C ASP A 219 13.19 -17.12 1.28
N THR A 220 13.50 -15.85 1.59
CA THR A 220 12.56 -14.83 2.02
C THR A 220 11.95 -14.03 0.87
N PHE A 221 12.30 -14.32 -0.39
CA PHE A 221 11.84 -13.60 -1.57
C PHE A 221 10.97 -14.45 -2.48
N THR A 222 9.73 -14.02 -2.67
CA THR A 222 8.76 -14.64 -3.57
C THR A 222 8.24 -13.62 -4.59
N ILE A 223 7.90 -14.09 -5.79
CA ILE A 223 7.39 -13.25 -6.88
C ILE A 223 5.99 -13.72 -7.27
N LEU A 224 5.07 -12.78 -7.45
CA LEU A 224 3.80 -12.98 -8.15
C LEU A 224 3.87 -12.25 -9.50
N PRO A 225 3.97 -12.97 -10.63
CA PRO A 225 3.98 -12.37 -11.95
C PRO A 225 2.70 -11.60 -12.26
N ALA A 226 2.72 -10.76 -13.31
CA ALA A 226 1.50 -10.09 -13.79
C ALA A 226 0.50 -11.08 -14.40
N GLY A 227 1.01 -12.11 -15.09
CA GLY A 227 0.16 -13.09 -15.76
C GLY A 227 -0.26 -12.68 -17.17
N THR A 228 -1.35 -13.27 -17.63
CA THR A 228 -1.89 -13.04 -18.97
C THR A 228 -2.56 -11.66 -19.08
N ASN A 229 -2.14 -10.83 -20.04
CA ASN A 229 -2.76 -9.51 -20.23
C ASN A 229 -4.24 -9.63 -20.64
N SER A 230 -5.06 -8.69 -20.17
CA SER A 230 -6.50 -8.63 -20.41
C SER A 230 -6.90 -7.23 -20.86
N SER A 231 -7.85 -7.13 -21.79
CA SER A 231 -8.41 -5.82 -22.20
C SER A 231 -9.25 -5.16 -21.12
N ARG A 232 -9.59 -5.88 -20.04
CA ARG A 232 -10.37 -5.40 -18.88
C ARG A 232 -9.50 -5.26 -17.63
N ALA A 233 -8.22 -4.93 -17.83
CA ALA A 233 -7.25 -4.84 -16.75
C ALA A 233 -7.70 -3.89 -15.63
N THR A 234 -8.11 -2.67 -15.99
CA THR A 234 -8.58 -1.66 -15.03
C THR A 234 -9.77 -2.16 -14.22
N GLU A 235 -10.78 -2.77 -14.85
CA GLU A 235 -11.97 -3.25 -14.16
C GLU A 235 -11.68 -4.44 -13.25
N LEU A 236 -10.77 -5.33 -13.65
CA LEU A 236 -10.33 -6.45 -12.83
C LEU A 236 -9.56 -5.96 -11.60
N LEU A 237 -8.69 -4.95 -11.76
CA LEU A 237 -7.97 -4.34 -10.65
C LEU A 237 -8.89 -3.56 -9.71
N ALA A 238 -9.98 -2.97 -10.21
CA ALA A 238 -11.00 -2.28 -9.42
C ALA A 238 -12.02 -3.23 -8.77
N SER A 239 -11.95 -4.53 -9.05
CA SER A 239 -12.97 -5.48 -8.64
C SER A 239 -12.95 -5.81 -7.15
N GLN A 240 -14.08 -6.33 -6.65
CA GLN A 240 -14.14 -6.90 -5.31
C GLN A 240 -13.19 -8.11 -5.16
N THR A 241 -12.97 -8.87 -6.24
CA THR A 241 -12.00 -9.98 -6.25
C THR A 241 -10.60 -9.50 -5.94
N MET A 242 -10.15 -8.39 -6.56
CA MET A 242 -8.85 -7.79 -6.26
C MET A 242 -8.77 -7.28 -4.83
N THR A 243 -9.83 -6.63 -4.35
CA THR A 243 -9.92 -6.18 -2.95
C THR A 243 -9.74 -7.34 -1.97
N ASN A 244 -10.46 -8.45 -2.21
CA ASN A 244 -10.36 -9.66 -1.38
C ASN A 244 -8.95 -10.28 -1.46
N LEU A 245 -8.37 -10.34 -2.65
CA LEU A 245 -7.02 -10.87 -2.86
C LEU A 245 -5.96 -10.06 -2.11
N VAL A 246 -6.00 -8.73 -2.22
CA VAL A 246 -5.05 -7.85 -1.52
C VAL A 246 -5.19 -7.99 0.01
N HIS A 247 -6.43 -8.08 0.52
CA HIS A 247 -6.67 -8.34 1.94
C HIS A 247 -6.19 -9.73 2.38
N GLU A 248 -6.37 -10.76 1.55
CA GLU A 248 -5.84 -12.09 1.84
C GLU A 248 -4.31 -12.03 1.93
N ILE A 249 -3.64 -11.47 0.91
CA ILE A 249 -2.18 -11.37 0.85
C ILE A 249 -1.63 -10.60 2.06
N ALA A 250 -2.26 -9.49 2.43
CA ALA A 250 -1.83 -8.64 3.55
C ALA A 250 -1.87 -9.37 4.90
N ASN A 251 -2.87 -10.22 5.11
CA ASN A 251 -3.14 -10.84 6.41
C ASN A 251 -2.64 -12.29 6.52
N ARG A 252 -2.24 -12.91 5.40
CA ARG A 252 -1.87 -14.34 5.37
C ARG A 252 -0.60 -14.66 6.15
N TYR A 253 0.34 -13.71 6.24
CA TYR A 253 1.62 -13.89 6.91
C TYR A 253 1.98 -12.60 7.67
N PRO A 254 2.17 -12.66 9.00
CA PRO A 254 2.39 -11.46 9.82
C PRO A 254 3.75 -10.80 9.55
N ASP A 255 4.72 -11.56 9.08
CA ASP A 255 6.09 -11.14 8.76
C ASP A 255 6.24 -10.64 7.31
N ARG A 256 5.17 -10.66 6.51
CA ARG A 256 5.23 -10.40 5.07
C ARG A 256 5.01 -8.94 4.72
N ILE A 257 5.93 -8.42 3.93
CA ILE A 257 5.80 -7.16 3.20
C ILE A 257 5.49 -7.46 1.73
N VAL A 258 4.58 -6.71 1.13
CA VAL A 258 4.15 -6.90 -0.25
C VAL A 258 4.47 -5.64 -1.04
N ILE A 259 5.25 -5.79 -2.10
CA ILE A 259 5.63 -4.69 -2.99
C ILE A 259 4.91 -4.90 -4.31
N PHE A 260 4.14 -3.91 -4.75
CA PHE A 260 3.50 -3.89 -6.06
C PHE A 260 4.30 -3.00 -7.01
N ASP A 261 4.89 -3.59 -8.04
CA ASP A 261 5.44 -2.83 -9.18
C ASP A 261 4.28 -2.43 -10.09
N SER A 262 3.98 -1.15 -10.17
CA SER A 262 2.75 -0.65 -10.81
C SER A 262 3.07 0.24 -12.02
N PRO A 263 2.14 0.42 -12.98
CA PRO A 263 2.38 1.26 -14.14
C PRO A 263 2.51 2.76 -13.77
N PRO A 264 3.01 3.62 -14.67
CA PRO A 264 3.16 5.06 -14.40
C PRO A 264 1.81 5.78 -14.27
N LEU A 265 1.69 6.66 -13.28
CA LEU A 265 0.45 7.37 -12.92
C LEU A 265 -0.13 8.22 -14.06
N LEU A 266 0.73 8.92 -14.81
CA LEU A 266 0.25 9.82 -15.88
C LEU A 266 -0.09 9.09 -17.18
N LEU A 267 0.11 7.77 -17.25
CA LEU A 267 -0.11 6.99 -18.47
C LEU A 267 -1.38 6.12 -18.40
N THR A 268 -1.71 5.60 -17.23
CA THR A 268 -2.68 4.49 -17.08
C THR A 268 -3.59 4.72 -15.87
N SER A 269 -4.88 4.41 -15.99
CA SER A 269 -5.84 4.48 -14.87
C SER A 269 -5.63 3.36 -13.84
N GLU A 270 -5.04 2.23 -14.27
CA GLU A 270 -4.71 1.07 -13.45
C GLU A 270 -3.85 1.45 -12.23
N ALA A 271 -2.90 2.36 -12.40
CA ALA A 271 -2.05 2.83 -11.31
C ALA A 271 -2.87 3.52 -10.21
N HIS A 272 -3.80 4.41 -10.58
CA HIS A 272 -4.64 5.12 -9.61
C HIS A 272 -5.60 4.16 -8.88
N VAL A 273 -6.20 3.21 -9.59
CA VAL A 273 -7.04 2.17 -8.98
C VAL A 273 -6.24 1.33 -7.98
N LEU A 274 -5.05 0.87 -8.38
CA LEU A 274 -4.16 0.11 -7.50
C LEU A 274 -3.79 0.91 -6.25
N ALA A 275 -3.49 2.20 -6.39
CA ALA A 275 -3.11 3.07 -5.28
C ALA A 275 -4.18 3.13 -4.17
N GLY A 276 -5.47 3.04 -4.53
CA GLY A 276 -6.58 3.01 -3.58
C GLY A 276 -6.61 1.77 -2.67
N HIS A 277 -5.88 0.71 -3.02
CA HIS A 277 -5.77 -0.52 -2.23
C HIS A 277 -4.51 -0.57 -1.33
N MET A 278 -3.64 0.44 -1.40
CA MET A 278 -2.30 0.39 -0.82
C MET A 278 -2.25 1.20 0.48
N GLY A 279 -1.45 0.73 1.45
CA GLY A 279 -1.21 1.46 2.70
C GLY A 279 -0.03 2.43 2.61
N GLN A 280 0.88 2.18 1.67
CA GLN A 280 2.03 3.03 1.40
C GLN A 280 2.29 3.14 -0.10
N ILE A 281 2.71 4.33 -0.55
CA ILE A 281 3.03 4.59 -1.95
C ILE A 281 4.44 5.18 -2.05
N VAL A 282 5.20 4.70 -3.02
CA VAL A 282 6.55 5.16 -3.34
C VAL A 282 6.57 5.58 -4.80
N VAL A 283 6.73 6.88 -5.05
CA VAL A 283 6.82 7.44 -6.41
C VAL A 283 8.29 7.62 -6.77
N VAL A 284 8.72 6.92 -7.81
CA VAL A 284 10.06 7.02 -8.37
C VAL A 284 10.09 8.18 -9.36
N VAL A 285 11.05 9.08 -9.18
CA VAL A 285 11.25 10.28 -10.00
C VAL A 285 12.64 10.20 -10.63
N GLU A 286 12.72 10.26 -11.97
CA GLU A 286 14.00 10.24 -12.68
C GLU A 286 14.74 11.57 -12.55
N ALA A 287 15.98 11.49 -12.08
CA ALA A 287 16.85 12.64 -11.89
C ALA A 287 17.13 13.37 -13.20
N GLU A 288 17.12 14.71 -13.12
CA GLU A 288 17.43 15.64 -14.22
C GLU A 288 16.55 15.50 -15.47
N ARG A 289 15.53 14.63 -15.47
CA ARG A 289 14.66 14.37 -16.62
C ARG A 289 13.19 14.58 -16.33
N THR A 290 12.71 14.13 -15.18
CA THR A 290 11.29 14.29 -14.85
C THR A 290 11.01 15.71 -14.40
N THR A 291 10.09 16.38 -15.11
CA THR A 291 9.76 17.77 -14.81
C THR A 291 9.01 17.87 -13.48
N GLN A 292 9.21 18.97 -12.75
CA GLN A 292 8.45 19.24 -11.53
C GLN A 292 6.94 19.25 -11.79
N HIS A 293 6.50 19.68 -12.98
CA HIS A 293 5.10 19.66 -13.36
C HIS A 293 4.55 18.23 -13.41
N ALA A 294 5.25 17.29 -14.06
CA ALA A 294 4.85 15.89 -14.11
C ALA A 294 4.78 15.25 -12.70
N VAL A 295 5.75 15.56 -11.83
CA VAL A 295 5.72 15.07 -10.43
C VAL A 295 4.50 15.63 -9.69
N LYS A 296 4.22 16.94 -9.79
CA LYS A 296 3.05 17.57 -9.15
C LYS A 296 1.74 16.99 -9.65
N GLU A 297 1.60 16.78 -10.95
CA GLU A 297 0.41 16.14 -11.54
C GLU A 297 0.22 14.71 -11.03
N SER A 298 1.32 13.96 -10.88
CA SER A 298 1.27 12.60 -10.35
C SER A 298 0.85 12.59 -8.88
N LEU A 299 1.41 13.49 -8.07
CA LEU A 299 1.04 13.65 -6.67
C LEU A 299 -0.41 14.08 -6.50
N ARG A 300 -0.94 14.90 -7.42
CA ARG A 300 -2.36 15.28 -7.43
C ARG A 300 -3.29 14.09 -7.66
N GLN A 301 -2.88 13.09 -8.46
CA GLN A 301 -3.66 11.86 -8.60
C GLN A 301 -3.63 10.98 -7.33
N LEU A 302 -2.69 11.21 -6.43
CA LEU A 302 -2.57 10.49 -5.16
C LEU A 302 -3.09 11.30 -3.97
N GLU A 303 -3.68 12.47 -4.23
CA GLU A 303 -4.18 13.34 -3.17
C GLU A 303 -5.25 12.64 -2.34
N GLY A 304 -5.13 12.72 -1.02
CA GLY A 304 -6.00 12.01 -0.08
C GLY A 304 -5.57 10.57 0.24
N LEU A 305 -4.58 10.01 -0.46
CA LEU A 305 -4.01 8.71 -0.09
C LEU A 305 -2.92 8.87 0.99
N PRO A 306 -2.85 7.96 1.96
CA PRO A 306 -1.87 8.04 3.03
C PRO A 306 -0.46 7.66 2.56
N ASN A 307 0.56 8.17 3.26
CA ASN A 307 1.95 7.69 3.18
C ASN A 307 2.57 7.66 1.78
N VAL A 308 2.51 8.78 1.06
CA VAL A 308 3.21 8.96 -0.22
C VAL A 308 4.66 9.39 0.02
N ASN A 309 5.61 8.59 -0.46
CA ASN A 309 7.06 8.81 -0.35
C ASN A 309 7.65 8.97 -1.77
N LEU A 310 8.82 9.62 -1.87
CA LEU A 310 9.52 9.81 -3.14
C LEU A 310 10.88 9.09 -3.12
N ILE A 311 11.25 8.48 -4.24
CA ILE A 311 12.62 8.05 -4.53
C ILE A 311 13.13 8.86 -5.71
N TYR A 312 14.27 9.53 -5.53
CA TYR A 312 14.96 10.23 -6.61
C TYR A 312 15.98 9.28 -7.24
N ASN A 313 15.72 8.81 -8.45
CA ASN A 313 16.44 7.72 -9.09
C ASN A 313 17.32 8.19 -10.25
N LYS A 314 18.33 7.39 -10.63
CA LYS A 314 19.33 7.71 -11.67
C LYS A 314 20.12 8.99 -11.41
N THR A 315 20.35 9.30 -10.14
CA THR A 315 21.23 10.39 -9.75
C THR A 315 22.63 10.15 -10.30
N ARG A 316 23.30 11.23 -10.67
CA ARG A 316 24.71 11.21 -11.00
C ARG A 316 25.48 11.55 -9.73
N GLU A 317 26.58 10.85 -9.48
CA GLU A 317 27.54 11.28 -8.48
C GLU A 317 28.10 12.64 -8.92
N PHE A 318 27.91 13.67 -8.09
CA PHE A 318 28.55 14.96 -8.31
C PHE A 318 30.01 14.85 -7.87
N PRO A 319 31.00 15.08 -8.76
CA PRO A 319 32.39 15.18 -8.34
C PRO A 319 32.53 16.39 -7.41
N GLY A 320 32.77 16.18 -6.12
CA GLY A 320 33.08 17.24 -5.15
C GLY A 320 32.05 17.50 -4.05
N THR A 321 30.90 16.82 -4.05
CA THR A 321 30.19 16.60 -2.79
C THR A 321 30.77 15.34 -2.17
N GLU A 322 31.59 15.50 -1.13
CA GLU A 322 31.82 14.43 -0.16
C GLU A 322 30.43 14.00 0.34
N THR A 323 29.85 12.98 -0.30
CA THR A 323 28.68 12.29 0.23
C THR A 323 29.11 11.81 1.60
N TYR A 324 28.52 12.39 2.65
CA TYR A 324 28.82 12.15 4.05
C TYR A 324 29.06 10.66 4.32
N ASP A 325 30.33 10.28 4.25
CA ASP A 325 30.81 8.93 4.49
C ASP A 325 31.01 8.79 5.99
N TYR A 326 29.89 8.66 6.73
CA TYR A 326 29.94 8.23 8.12
C TYR A 326 30.18 6.72 8.16
N HIS A 327 31.40 6.32 7.82
CA HIS A 327 31.93 5.02 8.22
C HIS A 327 32.11 5.02 9.74
N TYR A 328 31.13 4.50 10.48
CA TYR A 328 31.37 3.99 11.83
C TYR A 328 32.01 2.60 11.70
N GLY A 329 33.21 2.48 12.26
CA GLY A 329 34.02 1.25 12.32
C GLY A 329 33.44 0.17 13.23
#